data_AF-A0A7R8UHE6-F1
#
_entry.id   AF-A0A7R8UHE6-F1
#
_cell.length_a   1.000
_cell.length_b   1.000
_cell.length_c   1.000
_cell.angle_alpha   90.00
_cell.angle_beta   90.00
_cell.angle_gamma   90.00
#
_symmetry.space_group_name_H-M   'P 1'
#
loop_
_entity.id
_entity.type
_entity.pdbx_description
1 polymer ?
#
loop_
_entity_poly.entity_id
_entity_poly.type
_entity_poly.pdbx_seq_one_letter_code
_entity_poly.pdbx_strand_id
1 'polypeptide(L)'
;MDLVRVETRSEIMFSFLSVGWGLIADIDIESEPLRPIGPQRFTVWSLHRLISLRTYHGRISYALANCELSNHNSGVATNKLNALKHSISCNTALDCPECHGEGDCETCDTGFGDILSLETTSGTNSFRPRGDSWYSATSRRSTYFSASESVYQSINDKHSEPDSSFKYDKSTAQMFGPASTIPALTAPVPSTWKSEEGEFVLVHTAYQTHLGSDCFFAPHSKLNDGIIWLVIIRAGVSRSQLLSFLLGLSSGTHIPETKSPFIEIIPVTAFRFEPSGTQGNITVDGESVEYGPIQGEVFPGISRVMAPVFS
;
A
#
# COMPACT_ATOMS: atom_id res chain seq x y z
N MET A 1 -10.84 4.86 1.13
CA MET A 1 -9.39 4.99 0.94
C MET A 1 -9.08 4.76 -0.52
N ASP A 2 -8.19 5.56 -1.08
CA ASP A 2 -7.68 5.40 -2.44
C ASP A 2 -6.82 4.14 -2.54
N LEU A 3 -6.88 3.49 -3.71
CA LEU A 3 -5.96 2.43 -4.08
C LEU A 3 -5.31 2.81 -5.40
N VAL A 4 -4.05 2.43 -5.58
CA VAL A 4 -3.33 2.60 -6.82
C VAL A 4 -3.17 1.25 -7.49
N ARG A 5 -3.64 1.12 -8.73
CA ARG A 5 -3.36 -0.07 -9.54
C ARG A 5 -1.98 0.10 -10.13
N VAL A 6 -1.05 -0.76 -9.73
CA VAL A 6 0.33 -0.76 -10.18
C VAL A 6 0.53 -1.90 -11.17
N GLU A 7 1.06 -1.58 -12.33
CA GLU A 7 1.35 -2.54 -13.40
C GLU A 7 2.86 -2.57 -13.65
N THR A 8 3.44 -3.76 -13.50
CA THR A 8 4.84 -4.06 -13.83
C THR A 8 4.89 -4.81 -15.17
N ARG A 9 6.07 -5.28 -15.56
CA ARG A 9 6.21 -6.14 -16.76
C ARG A 9 5.54 -7.50 -16.61
N SER A 10 5.52 -8.03 -15.39
CA SER A 10 5.17 -9.42 -15.10
C SER A 10 3.80 -9.56 -14.45
N GLU A 11 3.36 -8.56 -13.69
CA GLU A 11 2.14 -8.64 -12.91
C GLU A 11 1.46 -7.28 -12.73
N ILE A 12 0.20 -7.35 -12.29
CA ILE A 12 -0.55 -6.18 -11.85
C ILE A 12 -0.93 -6.42 -10.40
N MET A 13 -0.74 -5.38 -9.58
CA MET A 13 -1.02 -5.39 -8.15
C MET A 13 -1.75 -4.11 -7.76
N PHE A 14 -2.33 -4.11 -6.55
CA PHE A 14 -2.90 -2.90 -5.96
C PHE A 14 -2.04 -2.50 -4.77
N SER A 15 -1.69 -1.21 -4.74
CA SER A 15 -0.87 -0.59 -3.71
C SER A 15 -1.68 0.47 -2.98
N PHE A 16 -1.46 0.57 -1.68
CA PHE A 16 -2.25 1.43 -0.80
C PHE A 16 -1.41 2.49 -0.07
N LEU A 17 -0.08 2.36 -0.11
CA LEU A 17 0.85 3.22 0.60
C LEU A 17 1.74 4.02 -0.36
N SER A 18 2.56 3.32 -1.16
CA SER A 18 3.61 3.97 -1.95
C SER A 18 4.25 3.08 -3.03
N VAL A 19 4.85 3.75 -4.02
CA VAL A 19 5.80 3.13 -4.95
C VAL A 19 7.09 3.94 -4.95
N GLY A 20 8.23 3.29 -4.71
CA GLY A 20 9.53 3.91 -4.58
C GLY A 20 10.55 3.40 -5.60
N TRP A 21 11.39 4.29 -6.11
CA TRP A 21 12.55 4.00 -6.95
C TRP A 21 13.75 4.84 -6.50
N GLY A 22 14.90 4.18 -6.31
CA GLY A 22 16.15 4.84 -5.93
C GLY A 22 16.36 4.89 -4.42
N LEU A 23 16.78 6.04 -3.88
CA LEU A 23 17.33 6.17 -2.52
C LEU A 23 16.48 5.52 -1.42
N ILE A 24 15.17 5.76 -1.36
CA ILE A 24 14.30 5.18 -0.32
C ILE A 24 14.14 3.68 -0.53
N ALA A 25 13.92 3.22 -1.77
CA ALA A 25 13.83 1.79 -2.07
C ALA A 25 15.13 1.04 -1.71
N ASP A 26 16.30 1.65 -1.96
CA ASP A 26 17.58 1.12 -1.50
C ASP A 26 17.66 1.02 0.03
N ILE A 27 17.17 2.03 0.74
CA ILE A 27 17.15 2.04 2.20
C ILE A 27 16.22 0.96 2.74
N ASP A 28 15.04 0.79 2.13
CA ASP A 28 14.08 -0.22 2.54
C ASP A 28 14.69 -1.63 2.43
N ILE A 29 15.24 -1.96 1.26
CA ILE A 29 15.74 -3.31 0.96
C ILE A 29 17.11 -3.60 1.58
N GLU A 30 18.07 -2.69 1.46
CA GLU A 30 19.44 -2.98 1.90
C GLU A 30 19.64 -2.79 3.41
N SER A 31 18.70 -2.14 4.11
CA SER A 31 18.73 -2.09 5.58
C SER A 31 18.18 -3.35 6.25
N GLU A 32 17.59 -4.29 5.49
CA GLU A 32 17.03 -5.53 6.03
C GLU A 32 17.99 -6.38 6.86
N PRO A 33 19.29 -6.52 6.52
CA PRO A 33 20.26 -7.18 7.39
C PRO A 33 20.43 -6.53 8.77
N LEU A 34 20.07 -5.24 8.91
CA LEU A 34 20.10 -4.48 10.16
C LEU A 34 18.77 -4.49 10.92
N ARG A 35 17.79 -5.31 10.49
CA ARG A 35 16.52 -5.53 11.19
C ARG A 35 16.65 -5.77 12.70
N PRO A 36 17.71 -6.43 13.25
CA PRO A 36 17.88 -6.58 14.71
C PRO A 36 18.01 -5.26 15.49
N ILE A 37 18.42 -4.17 14.84
CA ILE A 37 18.61 -2.85 15.47
C ILE A 37 17.27 -2.09 15.53
N GLY A 38 16.21 -2.59 14.89
CA GLY A 38 14.89 -1.97 14.89
C GLY A 38 14.79 -0.80 13.90
N PRO A 39 13.90 0.18 14.14
CA PRO A 39 13.66 1.31 13.25
C PRO A 39 14.90 2.14 12.90
N GLN A 40 15.91 2.13 13.78
CA GLN A 40 17.18 2.83 13.58
C GLN A 40 17.95 2.33 12.34
N ARG A 41 17.62 1.13 11.82
CA ARG A 41 18.19 0.58 10.58
C ARG A 41 18.09 1.56 9.41
N PHE A 42 16.96 2.26 9.30
CA PHE A 42 16.71 3.22 8.24
C PHE A 42 17.65 4.43 8.36
N THR A 43 17.85 4.94 9.58
CA THR A 43 18.76 6.06 9.85
C THR A 43 20.22 5.69 9.54
N VAL A 44 20.68 4.53 10.01
CA VAL A 44 22.05 4.06 9.78
C VAL A 44 22.31 3.90 8.28
N TRP A 45 21.37 3.27 7.57
CA TRP A 45 21.55 3.06 6.14
C TRP A 45 21.42 4.35 5.33
N SER A 46 20.53 5.26 5.74
CA SER A 46 20.42 6.60 5.14
C SER A 46 21.75 7.36 5.21
N LEU A 47 22.44 7.32 6.35
CA LEU A 47 23.77 7.93 6.51
C LEU A 47 24.81 7.28 5.61
N HIS A 48 24.82 5.94 5.54
CA HIS A 48 25.69 5.20 4.61
C HIS A 48 25.44 5.61 3.15
N ARG A 49 24.18 5.74 2.74
CA ARG A 49 23.78 6.18 1.39
C ARG A 49 24.05 7.66 1.12
N LEU A 50 24.03 8.50 2.13
CA LEU A 50 24.40 9.91 2.00
C LEU A 50 25.90 10.08 1.67
N ILE A 51 26.75 9.22 2.24
CA ILE A 51 28.18 9.18 1.95
C ILE A 51 28.41 8.60 0.54
N SER A 52 27.80 7.45 0.25
CA SER A 52 27.89 6.72 -1.03
C SER A 52 26.61 6.88 -1.86
N LEU A 53 26.37 8.12 -2.31
CA LEU A 53 25.15 8.46 -3.04
C LEU A 53 25.17 7.86 -4.45
N ARG A 54 24.10 7.14 -4.81
CA ARG A 54 23.88 6.62 -6.16
C ARG A 54 22.88 7.51 -6.91
N THR A 55 23.01 7.53 -8.23
CA THR A 55 22.02 8.11 -9.15
C THR A 55 21.53 7.02 -10.09
N TYR A 56 20.31 7.20 -10.57
CA TYR A 56 19.56 6.26 -11.38
C TYR A 56 19.13 6.95 -12.66
N HIS A 57 19.57 6.42 -13.79
CA HIS A 57 19.14 6.90 -15.09
C HIS A 57 17.74 6.40 -15.41
N GLY A 58 16.90 7.21 -16.04
CA GLY A 58 15.65 6.74 -16.60
C GLY A 58 14.73 7.85 -17.06
N ARG A 59 13.50 7.47 -17.40
CA ARG A 59 12.43 8.37 -17.79
C ARG A 59 11.27 8.28 -16.80
N ILE A 60 10.80 9.42 -16.33
CA ILE A 60 9.59 9.54 -15.53
C ILE A 60 8.52 10.25 -16.35
N SER A 61 7.30 9.75 -16.33
CA SER A 61 6.15 10.39 -16.96
C SER A 61 5.00 10.43 -15.97
N TYR A 62 4.25 11.52 -15.91
CA TYR A 62 3.15 11.65 -14.97
C TYR A 62 2.01 12.54 -15.49
N ALA A 63 0.79 12.21 -15.06
CA ALA A 63 -0.42 12.99 -15.28
C ALA A 63 -0.66 13.90 -14.07
N LEU A 64 -0.64 15.21 -14.27
CA LEU A 64 -0.91 16.17 -13.20
C LEU A 64 -2.33 15.98 -12.66
N ALA A 65 -2.49 16.09 -11.35
CA ALA A 65 -3.81 16.28 -10.75
C ALA A 65 -4.26 17.71 -11.07
N ASN A 66 -5.48 17.87 -11.58
CA ASN A 66 -6.11 19.17 -11.68
C ASN A 66 -6.46 19.63 -10.26
N CYS A 67 -5.48 20.20 -9.56
CA CYS A 67 -5.71 20.99 -8.36
C CYS A 67 -6.33 22.33 -8.77
N GLU A 68 -7.57 22.31 -9.28
CA GLU A 68 -8.41 23.46 -9.02
C GLU A 68 -8.60 23.48 -7.52
N LEU A 69 -8.00 24.49 -6.87
CA LEU A 69 -8.25 24.83 -5.49
C LEU A 69 -9.76 24.97 -5.35
N SER A 70 -10.42 23.92 -4.87
CA SER A 70 -11.85 23.87 -4.67
C SER A 70 -12.18 24.89 -3.58
N ASN A 71 -12.39 26.14 -3.98
CA ASN A 71 -13.32 27.01 -3.31
C ASN A 71 -14.63 26.23 -3.28
N HIS A 72 -14.97 25.73 -2.09
CA HIS A 72 -16.23 25.07 -1.80
C HIS A 72 -17.39 26.01 -2.14
N ASN A 73 -17.84 25.99 -3.39
CA ASN A 73 -19.26 25.97 -3.69
C ASN A 73 -19.59 24.52 -3.98
N SER A 74 -20.27 23.90 -3.03
CA SER A 74 -20.75 22.53 -3.07
C SER A 74 -21.58 22.29 -4.34
N GLY A 75 -20.95 21.68 -5.34
CA GLY A 75 -21.60 21.12 -6.52
C GLY A 75 -21.12 19.68 -6.67
N VAL A 76 -21.90 18.74 -6.12
CA VAL A 76 -21.62 17.31 -6.19
C VAL A 76 -21.70 16.85 -7.64
N ALA A 77 -20.55 16.74 -8.30
CA ALA A 77 -20.43 16.04 -9.58
C ALA A 77 -20.29 14.53 -9.31
N THR A 78 -21.40 13.80 -9.43
CA THR A 78 -21.42 12.34 -9.32
C THR A 78 -20.91 11.71 -10.62
N ASN A 79 -19.59 11.55 -10.74
CA ASN A 79 -19.07 10.55 -11.68
C ASN A 79 -19.30 9.16 -11.06
N LYS A 80 -20.31 8.45 -11.60
CA LYS A 80 -20.62 7.05 -11.29
C LYS A 80 -19.42 6.17 -11.68
N LEU A 81 -18.46 6.01 -10.79
CA LEU A 81 -17.58 4.85 -10.79
C LEU A 81 -18.43 3.65 -10.35
N ASN A 82 -18.37 2.55 -11.08
CA ASN A 82 -19.09 1.32 -10.75
C ASN A 82 -18.62 0.83 -9.37
N ALA A 83 -19.35 1.19 -8.32
CA ALA A 83 -19.12 0.71 -6.97
C ALA A 83 -19.16 -0.83 -6.98
N LEU A 84 -18.14 -1.44 -6.37
CA LEU A 84 -18.12 -2.87 -6.10
C LEU A 84 -19.39 -3.22 -5.32
N LYS A 85 -20.27 -4.02 -5.94
CA LYS A 85 -21.64 -4.25 -5.44
C LYS A 85 -21.69 -5.04 -4.14
N HIS A 86 -20.60 -5.69 -3.73
CA HIS A 86 -20.49 -6.39 -2.45
C HIS A 86 -19.02 -6.63 -2.08
N SER A 87 -18.74 -6.66 -0.78
CA SER A 87 -17.54 -7.23 -0.17
C SER A 87 -18.00 -8.38 0.71
N ILE A 88 -17.61 -9.62 0.42
CA ILE A 88 -17.95 -10.80 1.24
C ILE A 88 -16.89 -10.93 2.33
N SER A 89 -17.28 -10.89 3.60
CA SER A 89 -16.41 -11.28 4.71
C SER A 89 -16.60 -12.78 4.98
N CYS A 90 -15.52 -13.53 5.11
CA CYS A 90 -15.55 -14.95 5.44
C CYS A 90 -15.72 -15.18 6.96
N ASN A 91 -16.73 -14.55 7.56
CA ASN A 91 -17.29 -15.02 8.83
C ASN A 91 -18.65 -15.63 8.48
N THR A 92 -18.67 -16.93 8.19
CA THR A 92 -19.83 -17.72 7.75
C THR A 92 -20.97 -17.83 8.76
N ALA A 93 -20.91 -17.12 9.90
CA ALA A 93 -21.97 -17.11 10.90
C ALA A 93 -22.96 -15.94 10.78
N LEU A 94 -22.69 -14.92 9.93
CA LEU A 94 -23.51 -13.70 9.93
C LEU A 94 -24.50 -13.59 8.76
N ASP A 95 -24.37 -14.41 7.72
CA ASP A 95 -25.23 -14.36 6.53
C ASP A 95 -25.93 -15.70 6.25
N CYS A 96 -26.38 -16.41 7.29
CA CYS A 96 -27.25 -17.58 7.09
C CYS A 96 -28.71 -17.11 6.93
N PRO A 97 -29.35 -17.29 5.76
CA PRO A 97 -30.69 -16.74 5.50
C PRO A 97 -31.82 -17.37 6.33
N GLU A 98 -31.55 -18.48 7.04
CA GLU A 98 -32.57 -19.26 7.76
C GLU A 98 -32.50 -19.11 9.30
N CYS A 99 -31.51 -18.41 9.85
CA CYS A 99 -31.30 -18.34 11.30
C CYS A 99 -32.00 -17.13 11.94
N HIS A 100 -33.31 -17.23 12.17
CA HIS A 100 -34.08 -16.26 12.96
C HIS A 100 -33.93 -16.44 14.48
N GLY A 101 -32.69 -16.40 14.98
CA GLY A 101 -32.41 -16.13 16.40
C GLY A 101 -32.66 -17.25 17.42
N GLU A 102 -33.25 -18.39 17.07
CA GLU A 102 -33.35 -19.56 17.98
C GLU A 102 -33.30 -20.87 17.16
N GLY A 103 -32.35 -21.76 17.48
CA GLY A 103 -32.34 -23.15 17.00
C GLY A 103 -31.06 -23.61 16.30
N ASP A 104 -30.54 -24.76 16.75
CA ASP A 104 -29.41 -25.52 16.18
C ASP A 104 -29.61 -25.79 14.68
N CYS A 105 -28.63 -25.43 13.86
CA CYS A 105 -28.60 -25.71 12.44
C CYS A 105 -27.59 -26.85 12.18
N GLU A 106 -28.03 -28.01 11.70
CA GLU A 106 -27.12 -29.13 11.40
C GLU A 106 -26.25 -28.88 10.15
N THR A 107 -26.48 -27.80 9.39
CA THR A 107 -25.68 -27.45 8.20
C THR A 107 -24.50 -26.53 8.50
N CYS A 108 -24.42 -25.98 9.71
CA CYS A 108 -23.29 -25.19 10.18
C CYS A 108 -22.28 -26.03 10.99
N ASP A 109 -22.55 -27.31 11.22
CA ASP A 109 -21.66 -28.23 11.92
C ASP A 109 -20.61 -28.82 10.97
N THR A 110 -19.80 -27.96 10.35
CA THR A 110 -18.53 -28.41 9.78
C THR A 110 -17.60 -28.68 10.94
N GLY A 111 -17.51 -29.96 11.34
CA GLY A 111 -16.72 -30.48 12.46
C GLY A 111 -15.27 -30.01 12.53
N PHE A 112 -15.10 -28.78 13.03
CA PHE A 112 -13.84 -28.16 13.44
C PHE A 112 -13.99 -27.51 14.84
N GLY A 113 -14.95 -27.99 15.63
CA GLY A 113 -15.24 -27.51 16.99
C GLY A 113 -14.22 -27.91 18.07
N ASP A 114 -13.24 -28.77 17.76
CA ASP A 114 -12.39 -29.42 18.76
C ASP A 114 -10.90 -29.07 18.70
N ILE A 115 -10.54 -27.85 18.29
CA ILE A 115 -9.21 -27.29 18.60
C ILE A 115 -9.40 -25.85 19.09
N LEU A 116 -9.83 -25.68 20.34
CA LEU A 116 -9.46 -24.57 21.22
C LEU A 116 -10.03 -24.74 22.66
N SER A 117 -10.10 -25.98 23.14
CA SER A 117 -10.39 -26.27 24.55
C SER A 117 -9.10 -26.10 25.37
N LEU A 118 -8.79 -24.86 25.78
CA LEU A 118 -7.87 -24.62 26.90
C LEU A 118 -8.70 -24.42 28.17
N GLU A 119 -9.12 -25.53 28.78
CA GLU A 119 -9.65 -25.53 30.14
C GLU A 119 -8.53 -25.14 31.12
N THR A 120 -8.75 -24.10 31.90
CA THR A 120 -8.25 -24.08 33.28
C THR A 120 -9.46 -24.15 34.19
N THR A 121 -9.77 -25.36 34.62
CA THR A 121 -10.81 -25.67 35.60
C THR A 121 -10.49 -24.99 36.93
N SER A 122 -11.43 -24.21 37.48
CA SER A 122 -11.92 -24.31 38.86
C SER A 122 -12.91 -23.18 39.20
N GLY A 123 -14.16 -23.54 39.49
CA GLY A 123 -14.97 -22.80 40.47
C GLY A 123 -16.17 -21.98 39.97
N THR A 124 -17.34 -22.63 39.95
CA THR A 124 -18.68 -22.12 40.32
C THR A 124 -19.27 -20.88 39.62
N ASN A 125 -20.34 -21.14 38.86
CA ASN A 125 -21.57 -20.35 38.67
C ASN A 125 -21.57 -18.85 39.08
N SER A 126 -21.62 -17.97 38.09
CA SER A 126 -22.65 -16.92 37.99
C SER A 126 -22.47 -16.08 36.72
N PHE A 127 -23.60 -15.76 36.08
CA PHE A 127 -23.74 -14.90 34.91
C PHE A 127 -22.76 -13.70 34.89
N ARG A 128 -21.97 -13.58 33.81
CA ARG A 128 -21.37 -12.31 33.40
C ARG A 128 -21.52 -12.11 31.89
N PRO A 129 -21.90 -10.91 31.42
CA PRO A 129 -21.92 -10.61 30.00
C PRO A 129 -20.49 -10.65 29.45
N ARG A 130 -20.36 -11.03 28.17
CA ARG A 130 -19.10 -11.06 27.41
C ARG A 130 -18.31 -9.78 27.67
N GLY A 131 -17.18 -9.92 28.36
CA GLY A 131 -16.24 -8.82 28.59
C GLY A 131 -15.40 -8.65 27.35
N ASP A 132 -15.54 -7.48 26.70
CA ASP A 132 -14.73 -7.14 25.55
C ASP A 132 -13.24 -7.13 25.89
N SER A 133 -12.43 -7.71 25.03
CA SER A 133 -10.98 -7.86 25.18
C SER A 133 -10.19 -6.57 24.93
N TRP A 134 -10.72 -5.42 25.33
CA TRP A 134 -10.13 -4.10 25.04
C TRP A 134 -9.09 -3.60 26.05
N TYR A 135 -8.67 -4.42 27.02
CA TYR A 135 -7.71 -4.01 28.06
C TYR A 135 -6.27 -4.54 27.88
N SER A 136 -5.76 -4.62 26.64
CA SER A 136 -4.33 -4.91 26.41
C SER A 136 -3.48 -3.69 26.02
N ALA A 137 -4.08 -2.51 25.84
CA ALA A 137 -3.38 -1.30 25.42
C ALA A 137 -2.43 -0.68 26.48
N THR A 138 -2.38 -1.21 27.71
CA THR A 138 -1.49 -0.72 28.78
C THR A 138 -0.39 -1.69 29.20
N SER A 139 -0.19 -2.82 28.51
CA SER A 139 0.92 -3.73 28.84
C SER A 139 2.24 -3.25 28.23
N ARG A 140 3.17 -2.76 29.08
CA ARG A 140 4.54 -2.33 28.72
C ARG A 140 5.50 -3.48 28.37
N ARG A 141 5.01 -4.56 27.78
CA ARG A 141 5.82 -5.63 27.16
C ARG A 141 5.01 -6.32 26.05
N SER A 142 5.25 -5.95 24.80
CA SER A 142 4.79 -6.72 23.64
C SER A 142 5.97 -7.51 23.08
N THR A 143 5.98 -8.82 23.35
CA THR A 143 6.72 -9.79 22.55
C THR A 143 5.73 -10.31 21.51
N TYR A 144 5.93 -9.97 20.25
CA TYR A 144 5.13 -10.48 19.14
C TYR A 144 5.46 -11.96 18.93
N PHE A 145 4.61 -12.86 19.41
CA PHE A 145 4.55 -14.22 18.90
C PHE A 145 3.66 -14.18 17.65
N SER A 146 4.26 -14.29 16.47
CA SER A 146 3.50 -14.48 15.23
C SER A 146 2.94 -15.91 15.24
N ALA A 147 1.61 -16.04 15.24
CA ALA A 147 0.95 -17.31 14.96
C ALA A 147 1.38 -17.76 13.56
N SER A 148 2.09 -18.88 13.49
CA SER A 148 2.91 -19.29 12.35
C SER A 148 2.14 -19.90 11.18
N GLU A 149 0.81 -19.85 11.15
CA GLU A 149 0.01 -20.67 10.21
C GLU A 149 -1.32 -20.01 9.79
N SER A 150 -1.28 -18.78 9.29
CA SER A 150 -2.41 -18.26 8.49
C SER A 150 -2.12 -18.41 7.00
N VAL A 151 -2.46 -19.58 6.46
CA VAL A 151 -2.49 -19.83 5.01
C VAL A 151 -3.76 -19.17 4.45
N TYR A 152 -3.63 -18.02 3.82
CA TYR A 152 -4.72 -17.41 3.05
C TYR A 152 -4.86 -18.14 1.71
N GLN A 153 -5.85 -19.02 1.60
CA GLN A 153 -6.24 -19.64 0.33
C GLN A 153 -7.48 -18.92 -0.21
N SER A 154 -7.34 -18.24 -1.35
CA SER A 154 -8.48 -17.74 -2.13
C SER A 154 -9.23 -18.92 -2.74
N ILE A 155 -10.50 -19.10 -2.40
CA ILE A 155 -11.32 -20.21 -2.90
C ILE A 155 -11.63 -19.95 -4.38
N ASN A 156 -11.10 -20.80 -5.27
CA ASN A 156 -11.54 -20.89 -6.65
C ASN A 156 -12.88 -21.64 -6.67
N ASP A 157 -13.92 -21.07 -7.27
CA ASP A 157 -15.25 -21.69 -7.41
C ASP A 157 -15.13 -23.13 -7.96
N LYS A 158 -15.46 -24.11 -7.13
CA LYS A 158 -15.61 -25.53 -7.52
C LYS A 158 -17.05 -25.96 -7.34
N HIS A 159 -17.92 -25.48 -8.23
CA HIS A 159 -19.13 -26.21 -8.62
C HIS A 159 -19.02 -26.64 -10.09
N SER A 160 -18.08 -27.54 -10.34
CA SER A 160 -18.18 -28.51 -11.43
C SER A 160 -17.43 -29.77 -11.00
N GLU A 161 -18.14 -30.90 -11.07
CA GLU A 161 -17.72 -32.25 -10.68
C GLU A 161 -16.37 -32.68 -11.27
N PRO A 162 -15.66 -33.64 -10.63
CA PRO A 162 -14.29 -33.98 -10.96
C PRO A 162 -14.26 -35.01 -12.09
N ASP A 163 -13.74 -34.63 -13.26
CA ASP A 163 -13.27 -35.64 -14.22
C ASP A 163 -11.95 -35.27 -14.89
N SER A 164 -10.96 -36.12 -14.64
CA SER A 164 -9.70 -36.30 -15.36
C SER A 164 -8.68 -35.14 -15.49
N SER A 165 -7.52 -35.34 -14.84
CA SER A 165 -6.17 -34.97 -15.29
C SER A 165 -5.99 -33.65 -16.06
N PHE A 166 -6.03 -32.51 -15.39
CA PHE A 166 -5.42 -31.28 -15.90
C PHE A 166 -4.33 -30.79 -14.96
N LYS A 167 -3.12 -30.67 -15.51
CA LYS A 167 -1.97 -30.02 -14.86
C LYS A 167 -2.42 -28.63 -14.43
N TYR A 168 -2.24 -28.30 -13.14
CA TYR A 168 -2.44 -26.95 -12.63
C TYR A 168 -1.49 -25.99 -13.37
N ASP A 169 -2.01 -25.33 -14.40
CA ASP A 169 -1.32 -24.23 -15.05
C ASP A 169 -1.50 -22.97 -14.19
N LYS A 170 -0.39 -22.38 -13.76
CA LYS A 170 -0.34 -21.22 -12.86
C LYS A 170 -0.76 -19.91 -13.56
N SER A 171 -1.41 -20.00 -14.72
CA SER A 171 -1.38 -18.95 -15.76
C SER A 171 -2.61 -18.05 -15.86
N THR A 172 -3.64 -18.21 -15.03
CA THR A 172 -4.80 -17.29 -15.02
C THR A 172 -5.21 -16.93 -13.61
N ALA A 173 -4.42 -16.07 -12.96
CA ALA A 173 -4.93 -15.27 -11.86
C ALA A 173 -5.94 -14.28 -12.44
N GLN A 174 -7.24 -14.56 -12.29
CA GLN A 174 -8.29 -13.65 -12.69
C GLN A 174 -8.31 -12.47 -11.71
N MET A 175 -7.75 -11.33 -12.11
CA MET A 175 -7.85 -10.12 -11.33
C MET A 175 -9.25 -9.52 -11.44
N PHE A 176 -9.89 -9.33 -10.28
CA PHE A 176 -11.12 -8.58 -10.16
C PHE A 176 -10.79 -7.15 -9.73
N GLY A 177 -11.14 -6.17 -10.55
CA GLY A 177 -10.87 -4.77 -10.28
C GLY A 177 -11.38 -3.86 -11.39
N PRO A 178 -11.40 -2.54 -11.16
CA PRO A 178 -11.72 -1.59 -12.21
C PRO A 178 -10.71 -1.72 -13.37
N ALA A 179 -11.21 -1.59 -14.59
CA ALA A 179 -10.38 -1.60 -15.78
C ALA A 179 -9.46 -0.37 -15.79
N SER A 180 -8.26 -0.55 -16.37
CA SER A 180 -7.30 0.55 -16.45
C SER A 180 -7.77 1.64 -17.39
N THR A 181 -7.52 2.90 -17.01
CA THR A 181 -7.81 4.08 -17.83
C THR A 181 -6.57 4.57 -18.59
N ILE A 182 -5.39 4.09 -18.20
CA ILE A 182 -4.11 4.45 -18.81
C ILE A 182 -3.67 3.42 -19.86
N PRO A 183 -2.85 3.81 -20.85
CA PRO A 183 -2.30 2.85 -21.82
C PRO A 183 -1.42 1.78 -21.16
N ALA A 184 -1.35 0.60 -21.77
CA ALA A 184 -0.41 -0.46 -21.36
C ALA A 184 1.06 0.03 -21.37
N LEU A 185 1.94 -0.65 -20.63
CA LEU A 185 3.37 -0.29 -20.55
C LEU A 185 4.05 -0.24 -21.91
N THR A 186 3.64 -1.09 -22.85
CA THR A 186 4.21 -1.18 -24.20
C THR A 186 3.72 -0.06 -25.14
N ALA A 187 2.61 0.59 -24.82
CA ALA A 187 2.07 1.70 -25.59
C ALA A 187 2.72 3.03 -25.13
N PRO A 188 2.87 4.02 -26.02
CA PRO A 188 3.39 5.33 -25.64
C PRO A 188 2.47 6.01 -24.61
N VAL A 189 3.07 6.82 -23.72
CA VAL A 189 2.31 7.65 -22.78
C VAL A 189 1.48 8.71 -23.54
N PRO A 190 0.31 9.09 -23.01
CA PRO A 190 -0.51 10.14 -23.62
C PRO A 190 0.25 11.47 -23.73
N SER A 191 0.00 12.25 -24.79
CA SER A 191 0.66 13.54 -25.01
C SER A 191 0.33 14.62 -23.96
N THR A 192 -0.71 14.39 -23.15
CA THR A 192 -1.10 15.27 -22.02
C THR A 192 -0.21 15.09 -20.80
N TRP A 193 0.56 14.00 -20.73
CA TRP A 193 1.45 13.72 -19.61
C TRP A 193 2.73 14.54 -19.73
N LYS A 194 3.29 14.92 -18.59
CA LYS A 194 4.61 15.53 -18.53
C LYS A 194 5.64 14.41 -18.40
N SER A 195 6.62 14.40 -19.30
CA SER A 195 7.72 13.44 -19.29
C SER A 195 9.04 14.15 -19.06
N GLU A 196 9.91 13.48 -18.33
CA GLU A 196 11.25 13.96 -18.00
C GLU A 196 12.22 12.78 -18.03
N GLU A 197 13.33 12.94 -18.73
CA GLU A 197 14.40 11.96 -18.82
C GLU A 197 15.67 12.54 -18.19
N GLY A 198 16.36 11.73 -17.39
CA GLY A 198 17.55 12.18 -16.70
C GLY A 198 18.05 11.23 -15.62
N GLU A 199 18.88 11.77 -14.75
CA GLU A 199 19.43 11.09 -13.59
C GLU A 199 18.68 11.51 -12.33
N PHE A 200 18.22 10.52 -11.56
CA PHE A 200 17.45 10.72 -10.34
C PHE A 200 18.16 10.07 -9.14
N VAL A 201 18.11 10.72 -8.00
CA VAL A 201 18.51 10.13 -6.71
C VAL A 201 17.32 9.38 -6.09
N LEU A 202 16.13 9.96 -6.20
CA LEU A 202 14.89 9.44 -5.62
C LEU A 202 13.72 9.78 -6.53
N VAL A 203 12.86 8.80 -6.78
CA VAL A 203 11.51 9.01 -7.32
C VAL A 203 10.57 8.19 -6.43
N HIS A 204 9.70 8.84 -5.69
CA HIS A 204 8.86 8.16 -4.72
C HIS A 204 7.44 8.73 -4.72
N THR A 205 6.46 7.85 -4.72
CA THR A 205 5.04 8.21 -4.68
C THR A 205 4.46 7.80 -3.35
N ALA A 206 3.60 8.64 -2.78
CA ALA A 206 2.86 8.31 -1.57
C ALA A 206 1.38 8.69 -1.75
N TYR A 207 0.50 7.86 -1.18
CA TYR A 207 -0.96 8.06 -1.21
C TYR A 207 -1.52 8.36 0.19
N GLN A 208 -0.69 8.15 1.21
CA GLN A 208 -0.98 8.47 2.60
C GLN A 208 -0.06 9.56 3.10
N THR A 209 -0.48 10.22 4.18
CA THR A 209 0.33 11.23 4.84
C THR A 209 1.65 10.69 5.38
N HIS A 210 1.61 9.46 5.89
CA HIS A 210 2.75 8.82 6.54
C HIS A 210 3.16 7.54 5.81
N LEU A 211 4.47 7.33 5.63
CA LEU A 211 5.05 6.06 5.16
C LEU A 211 5.49 5.15 6.31
N GLY A 212 5.46 5.67 7.54
CA GLY A 212 5.80 4.98 8.78
C GLY A 212 5.49 5.87 9.98
N SER A 213 5.66 5.36 11.20
CA SER A 213 5.34 6.10 12.44
C SER A 213 6.01 7.47 12.51
N ASP A 214 7.23 7.56 12.01
CA ASP A 214 8.08 8.75 12.07
C ASP A 214 8.48 9.24 10.67
N CYS A 215 7.62 9.01 9.67
CA CYS A 215 7.86 9.42 8.28
C CYS A 215 6.62 10.12 7.71
N PHE A 216 6.47 11.42 8.03
CA PHE A 216 5.41 12.29 7.53
C PHE A 216 5.77 12.82 6.14
N PHE A 217 5.51 12.00 5.13
CA PHE A 217 5.99 12.18 3.76
C PHE A 217 5.10 13.09 2.89
N ALA A 218 3.78 13.02 3.04
CA ALA A 218 2.85 13.82 2.23
C ALA A 218 1.87 14.60 3.13
N PRO A 219 2.27 15.75 3.69
CA PRO A 219 1.47 16.47 4.69
C PRO A 219 0.06 16.88 4.26
N HIS A 220 -0.16 17.03 2.95
CA HIS A 220 -1.43 17.47 2.38
C HIS A 220 -2.32 16.32 1.89
N SER A 221 -1.87 15.07 2.00
CA SER A 221 -2.63 13.90 1.54
C SER A 221 -3.89 13.68 2.37
N LYS A 222 -4.98 13.31 1.71
CA LYS A 222 -6.18 12.76 2.35
C LYS A 222 -6.32 11.29 1.96
N LEU A 223 -7.11 10.56 2.74
CA LEU A 223 -7.36 9.13 2.48
C LEU A 223 -8.08 8.87 1.15
N ASN A 224 -8.80 9.86 0.61
CA ASN A 224 -9.69 9.68 -0.54
C ASN A 224 -9.72 10.87 -1.52
N ASP A 225 -8.63 11.64 -1.63
CA ASP A 225 -8.56 12.80 -2.53
C ASP A 225 -8.30 12.44 -3.99
N GLY A 226 -7.93 11.19 -4.29
CA GLY A 226 -7.55 10.75 -5.62
C GLY A 226 -6.23 11.35 -6.09
N ILE A 227 -5.34 11.71 -5.16
CA ILE A 227 -4.04 12.33 -5.47
C ILE A 227 -2.91 11.38 -5.06
N ILE A 228 -1.98 11.19 -5.98
CA ILE A 228 -0.68 10.59 -5.73
C ILE A 228 0.33 11.71 -5.53
N TRP A 229 1.02 11.73 -4.39
CA TRP A 229 2.08 12.69 -4.10
C TRP A 229 3.41 12.15 -4.62
N LEU A 230 3.86 12.66 -5.77
CA LEU A 230 5.11 12.29 -6.41
C LEU A 230 6.24 13.22 -5.97
N VAL A 231 7.23 12.67 -5.27
CA VAL A 231 8.47 13.37 -4.90
C VAL A 231 9.58 12.93 -5.84
N ILE A 232 10.26 13.91 -6.44
CA ILE A 232 11.40 13.70 -7.34
C ILE A 232 12.61 14.43 -6.75
N ILE A 233 13.70 13.70 -6.59
CA ILE A 233 15.03 14.26 -6.31
C ILE A 233 15.94 13.97 -7.51
N ARG A 234 16.33 15.01 -8.22
CA ARG A 234 17.23 14.92 -9.39
C ARG A 234 18.68 14.82 -8.96
N ALA A 235 19.52 14.27 -9.83
CA ALA A 235 20.96 14.33 -9.67
C ALA A 235 21.46 15.79 -9.66
N GLY A 236 22.54 16.05 -8.92
CA GLY A 236 23.07 17.39 -8.67
C GLY A 236 22.65 18.03 -7.34
N VAL A 237 21.72 17.39 -6.61
CA VAL A 237 21.39 17.78 -5.23
C VAL A 237 22.62 17.70 -4.32
N SER A 238 22.81 18.69 -3.44
CA SER A 238 23.89 18.64 -2.47
C SER A 238 23.60 17.63 -1.36
N ARG A 239 24.65 17.04 -0.77
CA ARG A 239 24.49 16.14 0.38
C ARG A 239 23.86 16.83 1.59
N SER A 240 24.09 18.13 1.79
CA SER A 240 23.45 18.88 2.87
C SER A 240 21.95 19.07 2.61
N GLN A 241 21.55 19.34 1.37
CA GLN A 241 20.13 19.39 0.99
C GLN A 241 19.46 18.03 1.16
N LEU A 242 20.13 16.94 0.75
CA LEU A 242 19.60 15.59 0.93
C LEU A 242 19.51 15.19 2.40
N LEU A 243 20.50 15.56 3.22
CA LEU A 243 20.45 15.36 4.67
C LEU A 243 19.29 16.15 5.29
N SER A 244 19.10 17.41 4.89
CA SER A 244 17.97 18.23 5.34
C SER A 244 16.63 17.62 4.95
N PHE A 245 16.53 17.07 3.73
CA PHE A 245 15.36 16.32 3.29
C PHE A 245 15.10 15.11 4.20
N LEU A 246 16.11 14.27 4.45
CA LEU A 246 15.97 13.08 5.30
C LEU A 246 15.59 13.42 6.75
N LEU A 247 16.18 14.47 7.33
CA LEU A 247 15.87 14.93 8.69
C LEU A 247 14.46 15.55 8.79
N GLY A 248 13.98 16.18 7.71
CA GLY A 248 12.66 16.79 7.64
C GLY A 248 11.52 15.77 7.47
N LEU A 249 11.81 14.50 7.18
CA LEU A 249 10.78 13.47 6.95
C LEU A 249 9.95 13.20 8.21
N SER A 250 10.54 13.26 9.40
CA SER A 250 9.82 13.02 10.65
C SER A 250 8.87 14.15 11.04
N SER A 251 9.18 15.38 10.61
CA SER A 251 8.39 16.58 10.92
C SER A 251 7.52 17.06 9.77
N GLY A 252 7.62 16.46 8.58
CA GLY A 252 6.93 16.90 7.37
C GLY A 252 7.51 18.19 6.75
N THR A 253 8.71 18.61 7.17
CA THR A 253 9.38 19.83 6.68
C THR A 253 10.49 19.54 5.66
N HIS A 254 10.52 18.32 5.11
CA HIS A 254 11.55 17.86 4.17
C HIS A 254 11.51 18.56 2.81
N ILE A 255 10.39 19.19 2.47
CA ILE A 255 10.20 19.93 1.22
C ILE A 255 10.63 21.37 1.46
N PRO A 256 11.63 21.90 0.72
CA PRO A 256 12.06 23.27 0.89
C PRO A 256 10.94 24.26 0.56
N GLU A 257 10.73 25.26 1.41
CA GLU A 257 9.75 26.35 1.17
C GLU A 257 10.08 27.14 -0.10
N THR A 258 11.37 27.27 -0.41
CA THR A 258 11.85 27.89 -1.65
C THR A 258 11.94 26.83 -2.75
N LYS A 259 11.33 27.11 -3.90
CA LYS A 259 11.35 26.20 -5.06
C LYS A 259 12.79 25.83 -5.43
N SER A 260 13.15 24.56 -5.21
CA SER A 260 14.43 23.99 -5.60
C SER A 260 14.30 23.33 -6.97
N PRO A 261 15.29 23.46 -7.87
CA PRO A 261 15.28 22.70 -9.12
C PRO A 261 15.55 21.21 -8.91
N PHE A 262 16.07 20.81 -7.75
CA PHE A 262 16.48 19.43 -7.48
C PHE A 262 15.45 18.61 -6.71
N ILE A 263 14.67 19.22 -5.80
CA ILE A 263 13.69 18.54 -4.96
C ILE A 263 12.32 19.13 -5.27
N GLU A 264 11.42 18.32 -5.80
CA GLU A 264 10.08 18.73 -6.21
C GLU A 264 9.04 17.74 -5.67
N ILE A 265 7.91 18.25 -5.18
CA ILE A 265 6.70 17.46 -4.90
C ILE A 265 5.62 17.87 -5.91
N ILE A 266 4.97 16.88 -6.52
CA ILE A 266 4.00 17.09 -7.59
C ILE A 266 2.77 16.23 -7.29
N PRO A 267 1.56 16.82 -7.20
CA PRO A 267 0.33 16.06 -7.13
C PRO A 267 -0.03 15.50 -8.52
N VAL A 268 -0.16 14.18 -8.62
CA VAL A 268 -0.41 13.45 -9.87
C VAL A 268 -1.58 12.48 -9.72
N THR A 269 -2.19 12.06 -10.81
CA THR A 269 -3.26 11.03 -10.83
C THR A 269 -2.77 9.70 -11.38
N ALA A 270 -1.70 9.73 -12.17
CA ALA A 270 -1.05 8.56 -12.70
C ALA A 270 0.43 8.85 -12.96
N PHE A 271 1.26 7.81 -12.93
CA PHE A 271 2.69 7.88 -13.18
C PHE A 271 3.17 6.66 -13.98
N ARG A 272 4.31 6.81 -14.63
CA ARG A 272 5.09 5.76 -15.27
C ARG A 272 6.56 6.02 -15.06
N PHE A 273 7.28 5.07 -14.47
CA PHE A 273 8.73 5.11 -14.33
C PHE A 273 9.33 4.07 -15.25
N GLU A 274 10.33 4.48 -16.02
CA GLU A 274 11.07 3.65 -16.96
C GLU A 274 12.55 3.77 -16.59
N PRO A 275 12.99 3.01 -15.57
CA PRO A 275 14.40 2.97 -15.20
C PRO A 275 15.23 2.41 -16.35
N SER A 276 16.41 2.98 -16.54
CA SER A 276 17.40 2.53 -17.49
C SER A 276 18.46 1.68 -16.80
N GLY A 277 18.91 0.63 -17.48
CA GLY A 277 19.89 -0.32 -16.94
C GLY A 277 19.25 -1.52 -16.23
N THR A 278 20.07 -2.25 -15.46
CA THR A 278 19.69 -3.54 -14.85
C THR A 278 19.90 -3.57 -13.34
N GLN A 279 20.27 -2.45 -12.73
CA GLN A 279 20.62 -2.39 -11.31
C GLN A 279 19.86 -1.26 -10.60
N GLY A 280 19.24 -1.62 -9.48
CA GLY A 280 18.55 -0.73 -8.57
C GLY A 280 17.40 -1.46 -7.90
N ASN A 281 16.77 -0.80 -6.94
CA ASN A 281 15.61 -1.32 -6.24
C ASN A 281 14.38 -0.49 -6.59
N ILE A 282 13.25 -1.19 -6.78
CA ILE A 282 11.92 -0.61 -6.83
C ILE A 282 11.11 -1.29 -5.74
N THR A 283 10.36 -0.51 -4.99
CA THR A 283 9.48 -1.01 -3.94
C THR A 283 8.03 -0.62 -4.20
N VAL A 284 7.11 -1.51 -3.86
CA VAL A 284 5.67 -1.27 -3.82
C VAL A 284 5.19 -1.60 -2.41
N ASP A 285 4.64 -0.62 -1.70
CA ASP A 285 4.27 -0.71 -0.27
C ASP A 285 5.40 -1.24 0.64
N GLY A 286 6.66 -0.96 0.27
CA GLY A 286 7.86 -1.44 0.99
C GLY A 286 8.38 -2.81 0.55
N GLU A 287 7.66 -3.54 -0.30
CA GLU A 287 8.07 -4.84 -0.83
C GLU A 287 8.86 -4.70 -2.14
N SER A 288 9.91 -5.49 -2.32
CA SER A 288 10.73 -5.46 -3.54
C SER A 288 9.97 -6.01 -4.73
N VAL A 289 10.01 -5.31 -5.85
CA VAL A 289 9.45 -5.77 -7.13
C VAL A 289 10.52 -5.86 -8.22
N GLU A 290 10.15 -6.41 -9.38
CA GLU A 290 11.04 -6.50 -10.54
C GLU A 290 11.55 -5.11 -10.95
N TYR A 291 12.88 -5.00 -11.14
CA TYR A 291 13.47 -3.76 -11.64
C TYR A 291 13.15 -3.57 -13.13
N GLY A 292 12.31 -2.59 -13.43
CA GLY A 292 11.91 -2.27 -14.79
C GLY A 292 10.81 -1.21 -14.84
N PRO A 293 10.25 -0.97 -16.05
CA PRO A 293 9.11 -0.13 -16.25
C PRO A 293 7.95 -0.52 -15.34
N ILE A 294 7.42 0.49 -14.64
CA ILE A 294 6.32 0.36 -13.70
C ILE A 294 5.40 1.57 -13.89
N GLN A 295 4.09 1.36 -13.86
CA GLN A 295 3.12 2.45 -13.92
C GLN A 295 2.04 2.28 -12.87
N GLY A 296 1.45 3.39 -12.43
CA GLY A 296 0.39 3.41 -11.45
C GLY A 296 -0.70 4.41 -11.82
N GLU A 297 -1.95 4.07 -11.55
CA GLU A 297 -3.09 4.99 -11.61
C GLU A 297 -3.93 4.91 -10.33
N VAL A 298 -4.42 6.05 -9.86
CA VAL A 298 -5.23 6.12 -8.64
C VAL A 298 -6.70 5.83 -8.90
N PHE A 299 -7.30 5.04 -8.02
CA PHE A 299 -8.74 4.77 -7.96
C PHE A 299 -9.33 5.39 -6.69
N PRO A 300 -10.02 6.53 -6.81
CA PRO A 300 -10.48 7.28 -5.65
C PRO A 300 -11.55 6.52 -4.86
N GLY A 301 -11.38 6.44 -3.53
CA GLY A 301 -12.40 5.99 -2.59
C GLY A 301 -12.88 4.53 -2.73
N ILE A 302 -12.13 3.67 -3.42
CA ILE A 302 -12.58 2.31 -3.74
C ILE A 302 -12.53 1.34 -2.55
N SER A 303 -11.65 1.58 -1.57
CA SER A 303 -11.51 0.74 -0.37
C SER A 303 -12.23 1.34 0.84
N ARG A 304 -12.86 0.50 1.67
CA ARG A 304 -13.41 0.88 2.98
C ARG A 304 -12.45 0.45 4.08
N VAL A 305 -12.06 1.38 4.94
CA VAL A 305 -11.13 1.15 6.04
C VAL A 305 -11.80 1.57 7.34
N MET A 306 -11.60 0.79 8.41
CA MET A 306 -12.05 1.15 9.74
C MET A 306 -11.11 2.21 10.32
N ALA A 307 -11.67 3.32 10.79
CA ALA A 307 -10.93 4.35 11.49
C ALA A 307 -11.62 4.64 12.83
N PRO A 308 -10.87 4.87 13.92
CA PRO A 308 -11.46 5.29 15.19
C PRO A 308 -12.17 6.65 15.01
N VAL A 309 -13.34 6.77 15.62
CA VAL A 309 -14.08 8.04 15.65
C VAL A 309 -13.43 8.93 16.70
N PHE A 310 -12.70 9.95 16.25
CA PHE A 310 -12.21 11.00 17.15
C PHE A 310 -13.34 12.02 17.34
N SER A 311 -13.98 11.96 18.51
CA SER A 311 -14.99 12.92 18.98
C SER A 311 -14.35 14.17 19.57
#